data_AF-A0A494T7S2-F1
#
_entry.id   AF-A0A494T7S2-F1
#
_cell.length_a   1.000
_cell.length_b   1.000
_cell.length_c   1.000
_cell.angle_alpha   90.00
_cell.angle_beta   90.00
_cell.angle_gamma   90.00
#
_symmetry.space_group_name_H-M   'P 1'
#
loop_
_entity.id
_entity.type
_entity.pdbx_description
1 polymer ?
#
loop_
_entity_poly.entity_id
_entity_poly.type
_entity_poly.pdbx_seq_one_letter_code
_entity_poly.pdbx_strand_id
1 'polypeptide(L)'
;MAARVTQGESTAPVLTRALTPADTAYVIFTSGTTGRPKGVMISHHAIINLITWLLTRSPLHSTSPSSLLSHPSAPPLHHSIHSILRPPP
;
A
#
# COMPACT_ATOMS: atom_id res chain seq x y z
N MET A 1 18.36 -18.79 27.13
CA MET A 1 18.69 -19.58 25.93
C MET A 1 17.97 -18.92 24.75
N ALA A 2 18.64 -18.03 24.02
CA ALA A 2 18.02 -17.22 22.97
C ALA A 2 17.98 -18.00 21.66
N ALA A 3 16.79 -18.20 21.09
CA ALA A 3 16.61 -18.83 19.79
C ALA A 3 17.28 -17.96 18.73
N ARG A 4 18.30 -18.51 18.06
CA ARG A 4 18.90 -17.88 16.89
C ARG A 4 17.86 -17.86 15.79
N VAL A 5 17.56 -16.66 15.28
CA VAL A 5 16.82 -16.51 14.02
C VAL A 5 17.67 -17.14 12.94
N THR A 6 17.27 -18.32 12.46
CA THR A 6 17.87 -18.93 11.28
C THR A 6 17.46 -18.07 10.09
N GLN A 7 18.38 -17.26 9.58
CA GLN A 7 18.20 -16.54 8.33
C GLN A 7 17.99 -17.60 7.24
N GLY A 8 16.75 -17.78 6.79
CA GLY A 8 16.45 -18.60 5.63
C GLY A 8 17.23 -18.05 4.44
N GLU A 9 17.82 -18.93 3.64
CA GLU A 9 18.52 -18.54 2.43
C GLU A 9 17.56 -17.76 1.51
N SER A 10 17.88 -16.50 1.25
CA SER A 10 17.05 -15.61 0.45
C SER A 10 17.13 -16.06 -1.02
N THR A 11 16.12 -16.76 -1.50
CA THR A 11 15.93 -17.10 -2.93
C THR A 11 15.56 -15.89 -3.78
N ALA A 12 15.50 -14.68 -3.20
CA ALA A 12 15.31 -13.46 -3.95
C ALA A 12 16.48 -13.26 -4.92
N PRO A 13 16.22 -12.85 -6.17
CA PRO A 13 17.27 -12.59 -7.13
C PRO A 13 18.26 -11.57 -6.57
N VAL A 14 19.55 -11.87 -6.69
CA VAL A 14 20.61 -10.93 -6.34
C VAL A 14 20.52 -9.74 -7.29
N LEU A 15 20.38 -8.55 -6.72
CA LEU A 15 20.29 -7.32 -7.46
C LEU A 15 21.68 -6.95 -7.97
N THR A 16 21.78 -6.69 -9.28
CA THR A 16 23.04 -6.29 -9.93
C THR A 16 23.38 -4.82 -9.73
N ARG A 17 22.44 -4.03 -9.18
CA ARG A 17 22.57 -2.60 -8.87
C ARG A 17 21.74 -2.26 -7.64
N ALA A 18 22.13 -1.19 -6.94
CA ALA A 18 21.33 -0.62 -5.85
C ALA A 18 19.91 -0.23 -6.34
N LEU A 19 18.90 -0.52 -5.51
CA LEU A 19 17.53 -0.06 -5.76
C LEU A 19 17.45 1.45 -5.74
N THR A 20 16.60 1.96 -6.61
CA THR A 20 16.24 3.36 -6.72
C THR A 20 14.73 3.51 -6.47
N PRO A 21 14.25 4.68 -6.03
CA PRO A 21 12.82 4.91 -5.82
C PRO A 21 11.96 4.71 -7.09
N ALA A 22 12.56 4.76 -8.28
CA ALA A 22 11.89 4.55 -9.56
C ALA A 22 11.66 3.08 -9.90
N ASP A 23 12.38 2.15 -9.27
CA ASP A 23 12.23 0.72 -9.54
C ASP A 23 10.84 0.22 -9.11
N THR A 24 10.33 -0.79 -9.83
CA THR A 24 9.00 -1.36 -9.57
C THR A 24 9.03 -2.20 -8.30
N ALA A 25 8.14 -1.87 -7.37
CA ALA A 25 7.96 -2.59 -6.12
C ALA A 25 6.85 -3.65 -6.22
N TYR A 26 5.76 -3.33 -6.92
CA TYR A 26 4.60 -4.22 -7.05
C TYR A 26 4.01 -4.16 -8.46
N VAL A 27 3.41 -5.28 -8.89
CA VAL A 27 2.54 -5.32 -10.06
C VAL A 27 1.17 -5.82 -9.62
N ILE A 28 0.14 -5.00 -9.83
CA ILE A 28 -1.25 -5.39 -9.55
C ILE A 28 -1.90 -5.78 -10.86
N PHE A 29 -2.40 -7.02 -10.94
CA PHE A 29 -3.18 -7.48 -12.08
C PHE A 29 -4.66 -7.22 -11.86
N THR A 30 -5.32 -6.73 -12.90
CA THR A 30 -6.78 -6.52 -12.91
C THR A 30 -7.40 -7.30 -14.07
N SER A 31 -8.64 -7.76 -13.90
CA SER A 31 -9.39 -8.42 -14.97
C SER A 31 -9.63 -7.42 -16.11
N GLY A 32 -9.06 -7.69 -17.28
CA GLY A 32 -9.29 -6.87 -18.47
C GLY A 32 -10.59 -7.25 -19.18
N THR A 33 -11.28 -6.26 -19.77
CA THR A 33 -12.49 -6.48 -20.57
C THR A 33 -12.26 -7.34 -21.82
N THR A 34 -11.01 -7.49 -22.25
CA THR A 34 -10.58 -8.34 -23.37
C THR A 34 -10.26 -9.78 -22.94
N GLY A 35 -10.55 -10.16 -21.69
CA GLY A 35 -10.25 -11.47 -21.12
C GLY A 35 -8.78 -11.69 -20.75
N ARG A 36 -7.89 -10.74 -21.07
CA ARG A 36 -6.47 -10.78 -20.69
C ARG A 36 -6.23 -9.84 -19.51
N PRO A 37 -5.65 -10.32 -18.38
CA PRO A 37 -5.32 -9.47 -17.26
C PRO A 37 -4.34 -8.36 -17.64
N LYS A 38 -4.57 -7.15 -17.12
CA LYS A 38 -3.67 -6.01 -17.29
C LYS A 38 -2.82 -5.84 -16.04
N GLY A 39 -1.51 -5.79 -16.18
CA GLY A 39 -0.57 -5.52 -15.09
C GLY A 39 -0.32 -4.03 -14.93
N VAL A 40 -0.49 -3.50 -13.71
CA VAL A 40 -0.16 -2.12 -13.35
C VAL A 40 1.10 -2.16 -12.49
N MET A 41 2.20 -1.62 -13.02
CA MET A 41 3.48 -1.51 -12.32
C MET A 41 3.47 -0.29 -11.39
N ILE A 42 3.87 -0.50 -10.14
CA ILE A 42 3.91 0.54 -9.11
C ILE A 42 5.32 0.61 -8.53
N SER A 43 5.93 1.79 -8.59
CA SER A 43 7.27 2.02 -8.06
C SER A 43 7.29 2.20 -6.54
N HIS A 44 8.46 2.05 -5.94
CA HIS A 44 8.67 2.35 -4.52
C HIS A 44 8.23 3.78 -4.17
N HIS A 45 8.63 4.77 -4.99
CA HIS A 45 8.27 6.18 -4.80
C HIS A 45 6.76 6.41 -4.77
N ALA A 46 6.01 5.78 -5.69
CA ALA A 46 4.56 5.95 -5.76
C ALA A 46 3.86 5.47 -4.48
N ILE A 47 4.33 4.35 -3.91
CA ILE A 47 3.78 3.77 -2.68
C ILE A 47 4.07 4.66 -1.48
N ILE A 48 5.29 5.15 -1.35
CA ILE A 48 5.65 6.05 -0.26
C ILE A 48 4.82 7.32 -0.34
N ASN A 49 4.66 7.92 -1.51
CA ASN A 49 3.81 9.10 -1.68
C ASN A 49 2.36 8.85 -1.27
N LEU A 50 1.80 7.69 -1.63
CA LEU A 50 0.45 7.29 -1.21
C LEU A 50 0.36 7.13 0.32
N ILE A 51 1.32 6.43 0.93
CA ILE A 51 1.33 6.21 2.39
C ILE A 51 1.47 7.54 3.12
N THR A 52 2.41 8.40 2.71
CA THR A 52 2.58 9.73 3.30
C THR A 52 1.30 10.55 3.18
N TRP A 53 0.65 10.53 2.02
CA TRP A 53 -0.64 11.20 1.83
C TRP A 53 -1.72 10.65 2.77
N LEU A 54 -1.84 9.32 2.90
CA LEU A 54 -2.79 8.69 3.81
C LEU A 54 -2.51 9.09 5.26
N LEU A 55 -1.26 9.02 5.69
CA LEU A 55 -0.86 9.34 7.07
C LEU A 55 -1.00 10.81 7.41
N THR A 56 -0.82 11.72 6.44
CA THR A 56 -1.04 13.17 6.66
C THR A 56 -2.51 13.54 6.80
N ARG A 57 -3.44 12.71 6.31
CA ARG A 57 -4.88 13.02 6.25
C ARG A 57 -5.72 12.19 7.18
N SER A 58 -5.27 10.99 7.49
CA SER A 58 -5.87 10.16 8.53
C SER A 58 -5.27 10.59 9.86
N PRO A 59 -6.03 11.25 10.75
CA PRO A 59 -5.64 11.25 12.14
C PRO A 59 -5.61 9.78 12.56
N LEU A 60 -4.41 9.23 12.76
CA LEU A 60 -4.28 7.94 13.43
C LEU A 60 -4.68 8.22 14.87
N HIS A 61 -6.00 8.21 15.10
CA HIS A 61 -6.59 8.49 16.38
C HIS A 61 -6.05 7.41 17.32
N SER A 62 -5.16 7.80 18.24
CA SER A 62 -4.95 7.02 19.45
C SER A 62 -6.31 7.02 20.14
N THR A 63 -7.11 6.00 19.90
CA THR A 63 -8.46 5.91 20.45
C THR A 63 -8.33 5.93 21.96
N SER A 64 -8.55 7.10 22.56
CA SER A 64 -8.80 7.22 23.98
C SER A 64 -10.04 6.36 24.25
N PRO A 65 -10.04 5.49 25.28
CA PRO A 65 -11.18 4.62 25.61
C PRO A 65 -12.52 5.37 25.79
N SER A 66 -12.49 6.69 25.96
CA SER A 66 -13.64 7.57 26.14
C SER A 66 -14.39 7.97 24.85
N SER A 67 -13.88 7.67 23.65
CA SER A 67 -14.51 8.10 22.37
C SER A 67 -15.61 7.17 21.84
N LEU A 68 -15.97 6.09 22.55
CA LEU A 68 -16.98 5.12 22.07
C LEU A 68 -18.44 5.58 22.21
N LEU A 69 -18.73 6.76 22.77
CA LEU A 69 -20.09 7.24 23.00
C LEU A 69 -20.64 8.23 21.97
N SER A 70 -19.96 8.48 20.85
CA SER A 70 -20.43 9.45 19.85
C SER A 70 -20.27 8.91 18.42
N HIS A 71 -21.27 8.16 17.96
CA HIS A 71 -21.40 7.78 16.54
C HIS A 71 -21.87 8.98 15.71
N PRO A 72 -21.20 9.27 14.58
CA PRO A 72 -21.95 9.55 13.36
C PRO A 72 -21.46 8.66 12.21
N SER A 73 -22.42 7.90 11.67
CA SER A 73 -22.55 7.43 10.28
C SER A 73 -21.30 7.45 9.39
N ALA A 74 -20.70 6.28 9.17
CA ALA A 74 -19.73 6.07 8.10
C ALA A 74 -20.41 6.16 6.72
N PRO A 75 -19.91 6.95 5.75
CA PRO A 75 -20.49 7.02 4.42
C PRO A 75 -20.26 5.71 3.64
N PRO A 76 -21.18 5.32 2.73
CA PRO A 76 -21.14 4.04 2.04
C PRO A 76 -20.00 3.99 1.02
N LEU A 77 -19.11 3.00 1.16
CA LEU A 77 -18.04 2.73 0.22
C LEU A 77 -18.58 1.93 -0.98
N HIS A 78 -19.01 2.60 -2.05
CA HIS A 78 -19.24 1.97 -3.35
C HIS A 78 -18.07 2.24 -4.32
N HIS A 79 -17.34 1.17 -4.65
CA HIS A 79 -16.43 0.85 -5.77
C HIS A 79 -15.78 1.96 -6.65
N SER A 80 -14.43 2.07 -6.58
CA SER A 80 -13.49 1.98 -7.74
C SER A 80 -12.02 2.12 -7.33
N ILE A 81 -11.13 1.20 -7.72
CA ILE A 81 -9.67 1.22 -7.40
C ILE A 81 -8.97 2.48 -7.96
N HIS A 82 -9.54 3.10 -9.00
CA HIS A 82 -8.98 4.28 -9.67
C HIS A 82 -8.99 5.55 -8.80
N SER A 83 -9.76 5.60 -7.71
CA SER A 83 -9.80 6.78 -6.81
C SER A 83 -8.63 6.83 -5.83
N ILE A 84 -7.98 5.70 -5.54
CA ILE A 84 -6.89 5.60 -4.56
C ILE A 84 -5.57 6.13 -5.14
N LEU A 85 -5.37 6.04 -6.46
CA LEU A 85 -4.11 6.39 -7.12
C LEU A 85 -4.08 7.82 -7.69
N ARG A 86 -5.12 8.62 -7.49
CA ARG A 86 -5.11 10.01 -7.92
C ARG A 86 -4.72 10.90 -6.74
N PRO A 87 -3.49 11.45 -6.71
CA PRO A 87 -3.19 12.50 -5.75
C PRO A 87 -4.11 13.71 -6.07
N PRO A 88 -4.67 14.35 -5.03
CA PRO A 88 -5.26 15.68 -5.18
C PRO A 88 -4.16 16.69 -5.54
N PRO A 89 -4.53 17.88 -6.07
CA PRO A 89 -3.57 18.94 -6.33
C PRO A 89 -2.70 19.26 -5.10
#